data_AF-A0A0S4J733-F1
#
_entry.id   AF-A0A0S4J733-F1
#
_cell.length_a   1.000
_cell.length_b   1.000
_cell.length_c   1.000
_cell.angle_alpha   90.00
_cell.angle_beta   90.00
_cell.angle_gamma   90.00
#
_symmetry.space_group_name_H-M   'P 1'
#
loop_
_entity.id
_entity.type
_entity.pdbx_description
1 polymer ?
#
loop_
_entity_poly.entity_id
_entity_poly.type
_entity_poly.pdbx_seq_one_letter_code
_entity_poly.pdbx_strand_id
1 'polypeptide(L)'
;MTLLSVLLLGKTADAACTKYCDSGDTLSGSTCTSTVTASDNCPSGFSPSGGQCVDADARCSGLISTEFSNPGECCYGTKKSSVSTPSGPSCFPEHGGPGGFYCSTSSTSGCFSSTRTPSSCPSGSTADGNDCVRGLTYTCPSGYTRSGTTCTDTYAASTITTSTQCNRASPATDGCKWCSGVSACLPDAASCPASCLVMPQTTCTNIPSTCQWCSAIGVCQKDSIGCFASCLIATADSSVCDASTSCKYCTAIGVCQPNAGICYPTCLAATTESNVCDGSTACKYCLTPGSIGVCQPNGGVCYASCLAATVEANVCEGSTSCKYCSTSGSIGVCQPDDGTCYSSCLAASVESTVCGGSVSCQWCATSASIGVCQPKAGTCWATCPPATEDPLGSAVCSPSQSCKWCPGAAGGVGGIGVCQVNTGTCWTSCLSATTDPSYADVCGYSTECKWCP
;
A
#
# COMPACT_ATOMS: atom_id res chain seq x y z
N MET A 1 -41.03 -14.83 -25.04
CA MET A 1 -40.46 -13.58 -24.50
C MET A 1 -38.95 -13.73 -24.51
N THR A 2 -38.32 -13.29 -25.58
CA THR A 2 -36.88 -13.37 -25.80
C THR A 2 -36.29 -12.07 -25.24
N LEU A 3 -35.55 -12.16 -24.13
CA LEU A 3 -34.83 -11.01 -23.58
C LEU A 3 -33.73 -10.61 -24.56
N LEU A 4 -33.95 -9.50 -25.26
CA LEU A 4 -32.93 -8.82 -26.04
C LEU A 4 -32.01 -8.08 -25.05
N SER A 5 -30.86 -8.67 -24.73
CA SER A 5 -29.78 -7.98 -24.03
C SER A 5 -29.23 -6.88 -24.95
N VAL A 6 -29.65 -5.64 -24.69
CA VAL A 6 -29.03 -4.46 -25.28
C VAL A 6 -27.62 -4.36 -24.69
N LEU A 7 -26.62 -4.81 -25.46
CA LEU A 7 -25.23 -4.38 -25.26
C LEU A 7 -25.19 -2.86 -25.55
N LEU A 8 -25.45 -2.05 -24.53
CA LEU A 8 -24.86 -0.72 -24.50
C LEU A 8 -23.35 -0.94 -24.42
N LEU A 9 -22.65 -0.65 -25.52
CA LEU A 9 -21.22 -0.38 -25.48
C LEU A 9 -21.03 0.81 -24.53
N GLY A 10 -20.85 0.50 -23.24
CA GLY A 10 -20.39 1.46 -22.25
C GLY A 10 -19.04 1.96 -22.72
N LYS A 11 -19.01 3.17 -23.29
CA LYS A 11 -17.77 3.93 -23.39
C LYS A 11 -17.23 3.98 -21.97
N THR A 12 -16.12 3.30 -21.73
CA THR A 12 -15.44 3.25 -20.44
C THR A 12 -15.10 4.67 -20.03
N ALA A 13 -15.92 5.26 -19.15
CA ALA A 13 -15.73 6.60 -18.61
C ALA A 13 -14.34 6.75 -17.93
N ASP A 14 -13.69 5.63 -17.57
CA ASP A 14 -12.34 5.59 -17.01
C ASP A 14 -11.25 6.16 -17.93
N ALA A 15 -11.38 6.06 -19.26
CA ALA A 15 -10.33 6.57 -20.15
C ALA A 15 -10.30 8.11 -20.20
N ALA A 16 -11.43 8.77 -19.96
CA ALA A 16 -11.57 10.22 -20.12
C ALA A 16 -10.82 11.01 -19.05
N CYS A 17 -10.70 10.50 -17.82
CA CYS A 17 -10.07 11.25 -16.73
C CYS A 17 -8.56 11.05 -16.60
N THR A 18 -7.92 10.28 -17.48
CA THR A 18 -6.46 10.07 -17.46
C THR A 18 -5.72 10.82 -18.55
N LYS A 19 -6.44 11.28 -19.57
CA LYS A 19 -5.92 11.88 -20.79
C LYS A 19 -6.67 13.17 -21.11
N TYR A 20 -6.00 14.09 -21.78
CA TYR A 20 -6.61 15.35 -22.20
C TYR A 20 -6.15 15.77 -23.59
N CYS A 21 -6.98 16.60 -24.23
CA CYS A 21 -6.72 17.26 -25.51
C CYS A 21 -6.61 18.76 -25.30
N ASP A 22 -6.09 19.47 -26.30
CA ASP A 22 -6.12 20.93 -26.31
C ASP A 22 -7.57 21.45 -26.31
N SER A 23 -7.73 22.69 -25.85
CA SER A 23 -9.05 23.31 -25.67
C SER A 23 -9.83 23.34 -26.98
N GLY A 24 -11.03 22.72 -27.00
CA GLY A 24 -11.89 22.66 -28.17
C GLY A 24 -11.77 21.38 -29.01
N ASP A 25 -10.80 20.51 -28.70
CA ASP A 25 -10.61 19.24 -29.40
C ASP A 25 -11.38 18.09 -28.74
N THR A 26 -11.70 17.05 -29.52
CA THR A 26 -12.47 15.89 -29.03
C THR A 26 -11.57 14.69 -28.73
N LEU A 27 -11.69 14.09 -27.53
CA LEU A 27 -11.00 12.87 -27.15
C LEU A 27 -11.79 11.62 -27.57
N SER A 28 -11.13 10.69 -28.26
CA SER A 28 -11.67 9.37 -28.59
C SER A 28 -10.61 8.29 -28.30
N GLY A 29 -10.78 7.57 -27.19
CA GLY A 29 -9.76 6.63 -26.71
C GLY A 29 -8.50 7.38 -26.26
N SER A 30 -7.37 7.12 -26.91
CA SER A 30 -6.07 7.79 -26.65
C SER A 30 -5.71 8.85 -27.70
N THR A 31 -6.66 9.22 -28.57
CA THR A 31 -6.42 10.11 -29.70
C THR A 31 -7.31 11.34 -29.59
N CYS A 32 -6.71 12.50 -29.76
CA CYS A 32 -7.38 13.79 -29.87
C CYS A 32 -7.67 14.11 -31.33
N THR A 33 -8.82 14.72 -31.58
CA THR A 33 -9.22 15.18 -32.91
C THR A 33 -9.49 16.68 -32.86
N SER A 34 -8.72 17.45 -33.64
CA SER A 34 -8.93 18.87 -33.84
C SER A 34 -9.66 19.11 -35.16
N THR A 35 -10.68 19.97 -35.14
CA THR A 35 -11.43 20.34 -36.33
C THR A 35 -11.38 21.84 -36.55
N VAL A 36 -11.01 22.24 -37.77
CA VAL A 36 -11.03 23.65 -38.18
C VAL A 36 -11.76 23.78 -39.52
N THR A 37 -12.42 24.91 -39.74
CA THR A 37 -13.04 25.20 -41.03
C THR A 37 -11.96 25.38 -42.09
N ALA A 38 -12.11 24.73 -43.24
CA ALA A 38 -11.18 24.91 -44.35
C ALA A 38 -11.24 26.35 -44.86
N SER A 39 -10.10 26.88 -45.31
CA SER A 39 -10.08 28.23 -45.87
C SER A 39 -10.60 28.20 -47.30
N ASP A 40 -11.64 28.99 -47.54
CA ASP A 40 -12.21 29.25 -48.86
C ASP A 40 -11.21 30.08 -49.66
N ASN A 41 -10.54 29.43 -50.61
CA ASN A 41 -9.65 30.13 -51.52
C ASN A 41 -10.29 30.21 -52.90
N CYS A 42 -10.37 31.44 -53.38
CA CYS A 42 -10.71 31.71 -54.76
C CYS A 42 -9.44 31.92 -55.58
N PRO A 43 -9.37 31.37 -56.80
CA PRO A 43 -8.29 31.69 -57.72
C PRO A 43 -8.18 33.20 -57.91
N SER A 44 -6.97 33.70 -58.18
CA SER A 44 -6.73 35.12 -58.47
C SER A 44 -7.75 35.67 -59.48
N GLY A 45 -8.38 36.79 -59.17
CA GLY A 45 -9.47 37.41 -59.95
C GLY A 45 -10.89 37.09 -59.44
N PHE A 46 -11.05 36.12 -58.54
CA PHE A 46 -12.36 35.74 -57.99
C PHE A 46 -12.45 36.04 -56.49
N SER A 47 -13.64 36.40 -56.01
CA SER A 47 -13.96 36.61 -54.60
C SER A 47 -15.04 35.63 -54.12
N PRO A 48 -14.96 35.12 -52.89
CA PRO A 48 -15.96 34.20 -52.37
C PRO A 48 -17.31 34.90 -52.17
N SER A 49 -18.39 34.32 -52.69
CA SER A 49 -19.77 34.82 -52.57
C SER A 49 -20.76 33.65 -52.65
N GLY A 50 -21.57 33.43 -51.61
CA GLY A 50 -22.66 32.45 -51.64
C GLY A 50 -22.23 30.98 -51.79
N GLY A 51 -21.02 30.60 -51.39
CA GLY A 51 -20.49 29.23 -51.54
C GLY A 51 -19.86 28.93 -52.90
N GLN A 52 -19.56 29.97 -53.69
CA GLN A 52 -18.81 29.89 -54.94
C GLN A 52 -17.79 31.03 -55.03
N CYS A 53 -16.83 30.90 -55.94
CA CYS A 53 -15.93 31.98 -56.31
C CYS A 53 -16.52 32.75 -57.47
N VAL A 54 -16.83 34.02 -57.26
CA VAL A 54 -17.41 34.91 -58.27
C VAL A 54 -16.34 35.88 -58.73
N ASP A 55 -16.17 36.02 -60.04
CA ASP A 55 -15.20 36.96 -60.60
C ASP A 55 -15.52 38.39 -60.13
N ALA A 56 -14.55 39.03 -59.48
CA ALA A 56 -14.73 40.36 -58.90
C ALA A 56 -14.99 41.43 -59.96
N ASP A 57 -14.47 41.22 -61.18
CA ASP A 57 -14.62 42.11 -62.32
C ASP A 57 -15.87 41.76 -63.17
N ALA A 58 -16.44 40.57 -62.98
CA ALA A 58 -17.66 40.13 -63.66
C ALA A 58 -18.94 40.37 -62.87
N ARG A 59 -18.86 40.87 -61.62
CA ARG A 59 -20.06 41.24 -60.84
C ARG A 59 -20.86 42.29 -61.62
N CYS A 60 -21.97 41.82 -62.15
CA CYS A 60 -22.92 42.64 -62.86
C CYS A 60 -23.58 43.59 -61.84
N SER A 61 -23.04 44.81 -61.65
CA SER A 61 -23.66 45.83 -60.79
C SER A 61 -24.93 46.44 -61.40
N GLY A 62 -25.60 45.70 -62.29
CA GLY A 62 -26.98 45.84 -62.72
C GLY A 62 -27.44 47.27 -62.98
N LEU A 63 -26.90 47.93 -64.00
CA LEU A 63 -27.67 48.99 -64.65
C LEU A 63 -28.46 48.34 -65.79
N ILE A 64 -29.78 48.40 -65.70
CA ILE A 64 -30.69 47.97 -66.76
C ILE A 64 -30.65 49.04 -67.86
N SER A 65 -30.39 48.65 -69.09
CA SER A 65 -30.50 49.54 -70.25
C SER A 65 -31.95 50.02 -70.39
N THR A 66 -32.13 51.34 -70.53
CA THR A 66 -33.46 51.96 -70.71
C THR A 66 -33.68 52.50 -72.12
N GLU A 67 -32.72 52.31 -73.05
CA GLU A 67 -32.91 52.73 -74.44
C GLU A 67 -33.70 51.70 -75.25
N PHE A 68 -34.46 52.22 -76.21
CA PHE A 68 -35.49 51.59 -77.04
C PHE A 68 -35.26 50.11 -77.45
N SER A 69 -36.38 49.37 -77.53
CA SER A 69 -36.51 47.96 -77.92
C SER A 69 -35.90 46.90 -76.99
N ASN A 70 -34.88 47.22 -76.20
CA ASN A 70 -34.23 46.28 -75.26
C ASN A 70 -34.29 46.71 -73.77
N PRO A 71 -35.44 47.16 -73.23
CA PRO A 71 -35.58 47.40 -71.80
C PRO A 71 -35.47 46.08 -71.03
N GLY A 72 -34.44 45.94 -70.21
CA GLY A 72 -34.21 44.73 -69.38
C GLY A 72 -32.80 44.14 -69.45
N GLU A 73 -31.95 44.55 -70.39
CA GLU A 73 -30.60 44.00 -70.53
C GLU A 73 -29.61 44.67 -69.56
N CYS A 74 -28.76 43.88 -68.90
CA CYS A 74 -27.70 44.37 -68.02
C CYS A 74 -26.48 44.81 -68.84
N CYS A 75 -25.92 45.98 -68.50
CA CYS A 75 -24.74 46.53 -69.18
C CYS A 75 -23.44 46.22 -68.44
N TYR A 76 -22.37 45.92 -69.19
CA TYR A 76 -21.06 45.48 -68.68
C TYR A 76 -19.91 46.41 -69.09
N GLY A 77 -18.90 46.54 -68.23
CA GLY A 77 -17.62 47.21 -68.51
C GLY A 77 -17.31 48.42 -67.62
N THR A 78 -16.13 49.02 -67.79
CA THR A 78 -15.75 50.25 -67.07
C THR A 78 -16.69 51.39 -67.43
N LYS A 79 -17.36 51.97 -66.44
CA LYS A 79 -18.24 53.13 -66.62
C LYS A 79 -17.46 54.28 -67.26
N LYS A 80 -17.94 54.76 -68.40
CA LYS A 80 -17.47 56.00 -69.01
C LYS A 80 -18.56 57.06 -68.94
N SER A 81 -18.17 58.33 -68.84
CA SER A 81 -19.14 59.44 -68.84
C SER A 81 -19.82 59.56 -70.20
N SER A 82 -21.13 59.72 -70.21
CA SER A 82 -21.87 60.06 -71.43
C SER A 82 -21.59 61.49 -71.87
N VAL A 83 -21.82 61.77 -73.14
CA VAL A 83 -21.76 63.12 -73.68
C VAL A 83 -23.18 63.66 -73.81
N SER A 84 -23.43 64.88 -73.34
CA SER A 84 -24.75 65.53 -73.46
C SER A 84 -24.96 66.06 -74.87
N THR A 85 -25.99 65.57 -75.55
CA THR A 85 -26.45 66.11 -76.83
C THR A 85 -27.80 66.84 -76.64
N PRO A 86 -28.26 67.62 -77.63
CA PRO A 86 -29.59 68.24 -77.59
C PRO A 86 -30.75 67.24 -77.43
N SER A 87 -30.53 65.96 -77.76
CA SER A 87 -31.50 64.86 -77.64
C SER A 87 -31.35 64.03 -76.37
N GLY A 88 -30.36 64.30 -75.52
CA GLY A 88 -30.13 63.62 -74.24
C GLY A 88 -28.68 63.13 -74.05
N PRO A 89 -28.39 62.43 -72.94
CA PRO A 89 -27.09 61.79 -72.75
C PRO A 89 -26.88 60.69 -73.78
N SER A 90 -25.74 60.68 -74.46
CA SER A 90 -25.42 59.70 -75.49
C SER A 90 -24.07 59.02 -75.27
N CYS A 91 -24.01 57.75 -75.66
CA CYS A 91 -22.80 56.93 -75.67
C CYS A 91 -22.28 56.65 -77.07
N PHE A 92 -23.01 57.04 -78.12
CA PHE A 92 -22.62 56.73 -79.48
C PHE A 92 -21.40 57.56 -79.92
N PRO A 93 -20.41 56.94 -80.57
CA PRO A 93 -19.22 57.65 -81.06
C PRO A 93 -19.54 58.79 -82.03
N GLU A 94 -20.63 58.67 -82.81
CA GLU A 94 -21.08 59.70 -83.76
C GLU A 94 -21.50 61.01 -83.08
N HIS A 95 -21.85 60.95 -81.79
CA HIS A 95 -22.16 62.11 -80.96
C HIS A 95 -20.96 62.57 -80.11
N GLY A 96 -19.76 62.05 -80.38
CA GLY A 96 -18.56 62.27 -79.58
C GLY A 96 -18.52 61.45 -78.29
N GLY A 97 -19.47 60.51 -78.10
CA GLY A 97 -19.52 59.62 -76.95
C GLY A 97 -18.38 58.60 -76.94
N PRO A 98 -18.06 58.01 -75.78
CA PRO A 98 -16.92 57.11 -75.63
C PRO A 98 -17.12 55.70 -76.25
N GLY A 99 -18.23 55.49 -76.95
CA GLY A 99 -18.69 54.18 -77.43
C GLY A 99 -19.38 53.36 -76.34
N GLY A 100 -20.29 52.50 -76.76
CA GLY A 100 -21.03 51.58 -75.88
C GLY A 100 -22.52 51.90 -75.75
N PHE A 101 -23.15 51.29 -74.76
CA PHE A 101 -24.58 51.39 -74.46
C PHE A 101 -24.80 52.33 -73.26
N TYR A 102 -25.81 53.18 -73.36
CA TYR A 102 -26.21 54.07 -72.28
C TYR A 102 -27.10 53.34 -71.28
N CYS A 103 -26.70 53.34 -70.02
CA CYS A 103 -27.42 52.61 -68.97
C CYS A 103 -27.60 53.51 -67.75
N SER A 104 -28.81 53.49 -67.19
CA SER A 104 -29.21 54.41 -66.12
C SER A 104 -30.03 53.69 -65.06
N THR A 105 -29.70 53.92 -63.80
CA THR A 105 -30.55 53.62 -62.63
C THR A 105 -30.96 54.89 -61.91
N SER A 106 -31.70 54.73 -60.81
CA SER A 106 -32.06 55.83 -59.91
C SER A 106 -30.86 56.51 -59.26
N SER A 107 -29.69 55.87 -59.20
CA SER A 107 -28.50 56.40 -58.52
C SER A 107 -27.30 56.66 -59.45
N THR A 108 -27.25 56.04 -60.64
CA THR A 108 -26.07 56.12 -61.52
C THR A 108 -26.47 56.06 -62.99
N SER A 109 -25.87 56.92 -63.83
CA SER A 109 -25.95 56.82 -65.30
C SER A 109 -24.57 56.89 -65.95
N GLY A 110 -24.38 56.18 -67.07
CA GLY A 110 -23.13 56.18 -67.83
C GLY A 110 -23.12 55.25 -69.06
N CYS A 111 -21.98 55.24 -69.75
CA CYS A 111 -21.72 54.43 -70.95
C CYS A 111 -20.93 53.18 -70.62
N PHE A 112 -21.35 52.04 -71.18
CA PHE A 112 -20.80 50.71 -70.92
C PHE A 112 -20.50 49.97 -72.21
N SER A 113 -19.41 49.20 -72.24
CA SER A 113 -18.86 48.64 -73.47
C SER A 113 -19.59 47.42 -74.05
N SER A 114 -20.49 46.76 -73.30
CA SER A 114 -21.18 45.54 -73.80
C SER A 114 -22.57 45.34 -73.17
N THR A 115 -23.51 44.77 -73.93
CA THR A 115 -24.85 44.29 -73.49
C THR A 115 -24.95 42.77 -73.39
N ARG A 116 -23.96 42.01 -73.87
CA ARG A 116 -24.02 40.54 -73.82
C ARG A 116 -23.52 40.05 -72.46
N THR A 117 -24.28 39.13 -71.85
CA THR A 117 -23.73 38.14 -70.91
C THR A 117 -22.37 37.69 -71.46
N PRO A 118 -21.30 37.68 -70.66
CA PRO A 118 -19.98 37.32 -71.16
C PRO A 118 -20.11 36.00 -71.93
N SER A 119 -19.95 36.04 -73.26
CA SER A 119 -20.18 34.88 -74.13
C SER A 119 -19.19 33.75 -73.88
N SER A 120 -18.22 34.01 -73.03
CA SER A 120 -17.23 33.07 -72.53
C SER A 120 -16.77 33.54 -71.16
N CYS A 121 -17.06 32.76 -70.12
CA CYS A 121 -16.34 32.90 -68.86
C CYS A 121 -14.86 32.52 -69.06
N PRO A 122 -13.94 33.07 -68.24
CA PRO A 122 -12.53 32.66 -68.26
C PRO A 122 -12.37 31.14 -68.25
N SER A 123 -11.33 30.61 -68.90
CA SER A 123 -11.13 29.16 -68.97
C SER A 123 -11.08 28.53 -67.57
N GLY A 124 -12.01 27.60 -67.31
CA GLY A 124 -12.15 26.92 -66.02
C GLY A 124 -13.20 27.49 -65.07
N SER A 125 -13.98 28.50 -65.48
CA SER A 125 -15.23 28.92 -64.83
C SER A 125 -16.45 28.62 -65.72
N THR A 126 -17.62 28.56 -65.09
CA THR A 126 -18.93 28.31 -65.73
C THR A 126 -19.81 29.53 -65.53
N ALA A 127 -20.65 29.86 -66.51
CA ALA A 127 -21.67 30.90 -66.33
C ALA A 127 -22.80 30.38 -65.44
N ASP A 128 -23.10 31.10 -64.35
CA ASP A 128 -24.29 30.88 -63.52
C ASP A 128 -25.10 32.19 -63.51
N GLY A 129 -26.12 32.23 -64.39
CA GLY A 129 -26.85 33.47 -64.68
C GLY A 129 -25.97 34.52 -65.37
N ASN A 130 -25.80 35.67 -64.69
CA ASN A 130 -24.98 36.80 -65.15
C ASN A 130 -23.55 36.78 -64.59
N ASP A 131 -23.22 35.83 -63.71
CA ASP A 131 -21.91 35.76 -63.05
C ASP A 131 -21.07 34.62 -63.64
N CYS A 132 -19.75 34.86 -63.73
CA CYS A 132 -18.80 33.78 -63.98
C CYS A 132 -18.35 33.18 -62.66
N VAL A 133 -18.72 31.94 -62.43
CA VAL A 133 -18.51 31.25 -61.17
C VAL A 133 -17.49 30.13 -61.33
N ARG A 134 -16.71 29.91 -60.28
CA ARG A 134 -15.75 28.81 -60.19
C ARG A 134 -15.92 28.07 -58.87
N GLY A 135 -15.66 26.76 -58.90
CA GLY A 135 -15.68 25.95 -57.70
C GLY A 135 -14.69 26.45 -56.65
N LEU A 136 -15.13 26.54 -55.40
CA LEU A 136 -14.27 26.85 -54.27
C LEU A 136 -13.15 25.80 -54.15
N THR A 137 -11.93 26.27 -53.97
CA THR A 137 -10.82 25.39 -53.58
C THR A 137 -10.60 25.54 -52.08
N TYR A 138 -10.93 24.48 -51.34
CA TYR A 138 -10.69 24.42 -49.91
C TYR A 138 -9.27 23.95 -49.63
N THR A 139 -8.50 24.71 -48.87
CA THR A 139 -7.17 24.30 -48.39
C THR A 139 -7.18 24.17 -46.87
N CYS A 140 -6.47 23.17 -46.36
CA CYS A 140 -6.27 22.98 -44.93
C CYS A 140 -4.90 23.49 -44.47
N PRO A 141 -4.78 23.94 -43.21
CA PRO A 141 -3.48 24.19 -42.60
C PRO A 141 -2.57 22.96 -42.68
N SER A 142 -1.25 23.18 -42.66
CA SER A 142 -0.28 22.07 -42.60
C SER A 142 -0.56 21.17 -41.40
N GLY A 143 -0.60 19.85 -41.62
CA GLY A 143 -0.93 18.85 -40.60
C GLY A 143 -2.39 18.36 -40.65
N TYR A 144 -3.32 19.13 -41.22
CA TYR A 144 -4.72 18.75 -41.28
C TYR A 144 -5.08 18.02 -42.59
N THR A 145 -5.95 17.02 -42.49
CA THR A 145 -6.56 16.30 -43.62
C THR A 145 -7.93 16.87 -43.95
N ARG A 146 -8.20 17.15 -45.23
CA ARG A 146 -9.47 17.73 -45.68
C ARG A 146 -10.57 16.68 -45.82
N SER A 147 -11.74 16.96 -45.24
CA SER A 147 -12.99 16.24 -45.46
C SER A 147 -14.13 17.24 -45.73
N GLY A 148 -14.48 17.43 -47.02
CA GLY A 148 -15.44 18.45 -47.44
C GLY A 148 -14.93 19.87 -47.16
N THR A 149 -15.69 20.62 -46.37
CA THR A 149 -15.37 21.99 -45.90
C THR A 149 -14.66 22.02 -44.54
N THR A 150 -14.36 20.84 -43.98
CA THR A 150 -13.73 20.69 -42.67
C THR A 150 -12.34 20.10 -42.81
N CYS A 151 -11.41 20.60 -42.01
CA CYS A 151 -10.06 20.09 -41.88
C CYS A 151 -9.95 19.37 -40.54
N THR A 152 -9.37 18.18 -40.54
CA THR A 152 -9.24 17.35 -39.33
C THR A 152 -7.78 16.95 -39.12
N ASP A 153 -7.28 17.15 -37.91
CA ASP A 153 -5.98 16.65 -37.46
C ASP A 153 -6.19 15.69 -36.28
N THR A 154 -5.38 14.63 -36.21
CA THR A 154 -5.40 13.66 -35.12
C THR A 154 -4.04 13.51 -34.48
N TYR A 155 -4.00 13.61 -33.16
CA TYR A 155 -2.76 13.51 -32.38
C TYR A 155 -2.95 12.69 -31.11
N ALA A 156 -1.84 12.22 -30.53
CA ALA A 156 -1.89 11.42 -29.31
C ALA A 156 -2.28 12.29 -28.10
N ALA A 157 -3.22 11.81 -27.28
CA ALA A 157 -3.67 12.53 -26.11
C ALA A 157 -2.59 12.63 -25.02
N SER A 158 -2.51 13.79 -24.37
CA SER A 158 -1.56 14.05 -23.30
C SER A 158 -2.04 13.46 -21.98
N THR A 159 -1.11 13.03 -21.12
CA THR A 159 -1.44 12.51 -19.78
C THR A 159 -1.71 13.65 -18.81
N ILE A 160 -2.77 13.55 -18.01
CA ILE A 160 -3.07 14.51 -16.95
C ILE A 160 -2.12 14.26 -15.77
N THR A 161 -1.38 15.29 -15.36
CA THR A 161 -0.41 15.23 -14.24
C THR A 161 -0.61 16.36 -13.23
N THR A 162 -1.48 17.33 -13.54
CA THR A 162 -1.72 18.52 -12.72
C THR A 162 -3.21 18.84 -12.63
N SER A 163 -3.60 19.56 -11.56
CA SER A 163 -4.97 20.04 -11.37
C SER A 163 -5.46 20.93 -12.50
N THR A 164 -4.57 21.78 -13.04
CA THR A 164 -4.90 22.67 -14.15
C THR A 164 -5.25 21.87 -15.41
N GLN A 165 -4.54 20.79 -15.71
CA GLN A 165 -4.85 19.93 -16.86
C GLN A 165 -6.21 19.23 -16.70
N CYS A 166 -6.53 18.75 -15.50
CA CYS A 166 -7.83 18.13 -15.19
C CYS A 166 -9.01 19.11 -15.34
N ASN A 167 -8.80 20.40 -15.01
CA ASN A 167 -9.88 21.40 -15.01
C ASN A 167 -10.01 22.19 -16.32
N ARG A 168 -9.05 22.10 -17.26
CA ARG A 168 -8.97 23.01 -18.43
C ARG A 168 -9.40 22.36 -19.74
N ALA A 169 -9.50 21.04 -19.81
CA ALA A 169 -9.64 20.32 -21.07
C ALA A 169 -11.08 19.86 -21.38
N SER A 170 -12.04 20.77 -21.33
CA SER A 170 -13.39 20.48 -21.86
C SER A 170 -13.33 20.36 -23.39
N PRO A 171 -13.98 19.35 -24.02
CA PRO A 171 -14.88 18.34 -23.43
C PRO A 171 -14.19 17.05 -22.93
N ALA A 172 -12.87 16.90 -23.12
CA ALA A 172 -12.15 15.67 -22.77
C ALA A 172 -12.22 15.29 -21.28
N THR A 173 -12.28 16.28 -20.38
CA THR A 173 -12.37 16.08 -18.92
C THR A 173 -13.73 16.43 -18.34
N ASP A 174 -14.77 16.55 -19.18
CA ASP A 174 -16.12 16.81 -18.69
C ASP A 174 -16.59 15.64 -17.81
N GLY A 175 -17.00 15.95 -16.58
CA GLY A 175 -17.34 14.94 -15.58
C GLY A 175 -16.13 14.31 -14.90
N CYS A 176 -14.97 14.95 -14.93
CA CYS A 176 -13.80 14.61 -14.10
C CYS A 176 -13.53 15.71 -13.06
N LYS A 177 -12.93 15.33 -11.93
CA LYS A 177 -12.55 16.21 -10.82
C LYS A 177 -11.14 15.88 -10.35
N TRP A 178 -10.36 16.92 -10.06
CA TRP A 178 -9.04 16.74 -9.46
C TRP A 178 -9.15 16.39 -7.97
N CYS A 179 -8.53 15.27 -7.58
CA CYS A 179 -8.43 14.80 -6.21
C CYS A 179 -7.02 15.04 -5.67
N SER A 180 -6.85 16.13 -4.93
CA SER A 180 -5.54 16.56 -4.40
C SER A 180 -4.90 15.55 -3.44
N GLY A 181 -5.70 14.79 -2.68
CA GLY A 181 -5.20 13.78 -1.73
C GLY A 181 -4.40 12.64 -2.38
N VAL A 182 -4.65 12.38 -3.66
CA VAL A 182 -3.96 11.34 -4.45
C VAL A 182 -3.24 11.91 -5.69
N SER A 183 -3.32 13.23 -5.90
CA SER A 183 -2.81 13.91 -7.09
C SER A 183 -3.25 13.24 -8.40
N ALA A 184 -4.55 12.96 -8.50
CA ALA A 184 -5.14 12.25 -9.63
C ALA A 184 -6.43 12.95 -10.11
N CYS A 185 -6.76 12.81 -11.40
CA CYS A 185 -8.02 13.26 -11.97
C CYS A 185 -8.97 12.06 -12.05
N LEU A 186 -10.08 12.10 -11.33
CA LEU A 186 -11.05 10.99 -11.21
C LEU A 186 -12.41 11.41 -11.80
N PRO A 187 -13.28 10.46 -12.21
CA PRO A 187 -14.66 10.79 -12.56
C PRO A 187 -15.38 11.49 -11.41
N ASP A 188 -16.17 12.53 -11.69
CA ASP A 188 -16.85 13.39 -10.70
C ASP A 188 -17.90 12.62 -9.88
N ALA A 189 -18.38 11.49 -10.40
CA ALA A 189 -19.22 10.55 -9.66
C ALA A 189 -18.47 9.76 -8.58
N ALA A 190 -17.13 9.73 -8.61
CA ALA A 190 -16.31 9.10 -7.58
C ALA A 190 -16.02 10.10 -6.46
N SER A 191 -16.25 9.69 -5.21
CA SER A 191 -15.77 10.43 -4.05
C SER A 191 -14.24 10.45 -4.08
N CYS A 192 -13.64 11.65 -4.06
CA CYS A 192 -12.19 11.79 -4.02
C CYS A 192 -11.63 11.07 -2.77
N PRO A 193 -10.71 10.10 -2.94
CA PRO A 193 -10.01 9.47 -1.83
C PRO A 193 -9.28 10.54 -1.01
N ALA A 194 -9.35 10.43 0.32
CA ALA A 194 -8.63 11.35 1.21
C ALA A 194 -7.10 11.15 1.12
N SER A 195 -6.64 9.94 0.77
CA SER A 195 -5.24 9.56 0.63
C SER A 195 -5.09 8.35 -0.29
N CYS A 196 -3.85 7.99 -0.66
CA CYS A 196 -3.58 6.76 -1.43
C CYS A 196 -4.10 5.50 -0.72
N LEU A 197 -4.05 5.45 0.61
CA LEU A 197 -4.38 4.25 1.40
C LEU A 197 -5.84 3.81 1.25
N VAL A 198 -6.76 4.76 1.04
CA VAL A 198 -8.19 4.46 0.88
C VAL A 198 -8.59 4.30 -0.59
N MET A 199 -7.62 4.31 -1.51
CA MET A 199 -7.89 4.21 -2.94
C MET A 199 -8.01 2.75 -3.39
N PRO A 200 -9.08 2.38 -4.13
CA PRO A 200 -9.22 1.03 -4.67
C PRO A 200 -8.08 0.66 -5.62
N GLN A 201 -7.79 -0.65 -5.71
CA GLN A 201 -6.74 -1.19 -6.59
C GLN A 201 -6.86 -0.70 -8.03
N THR A 202 -8.08 -0.75 -8.59
CA THR A 202 -8.34 -0.37 -9.99
C THR A 202 -7.99 1.09 -10.27
N THR A 203 -8.26 1.98 -9.33
CA THR A 203 -7.94 3.41 -9.43
C THR A 203 -6.43 3.62 -9.29
N CYS A 204 -5.78 2.87 -8.39
CA CYS A 204 -4.35 2.99 -8.13
C CYS A 204 -3.45 2.52 -9.27
N THR A 205 -3.86 1.49 -10.02
CA THR A 205 -3.04 0.96 -11.13
C THR A 205 -3.23 1.71 -12.44
N ASN A 206 -4.41 2.30 -12.66
CA ASN A 206 -4.81 2.77 -13.99
C ASN A 206 -4.63 4.28 -14.18
N ILE A 207 -4.38 5.03 -13.11
CA ILE A 207 -4.39 6.49 -13.14
C ILE A 207 -2.99 7.01 -12.82
N PRO A 208 -2.40 7.85 -13.69
CA PRO A 208 -1.18 8.58 -13.37
C PRO A 208 -1.44 9.39 -12.10
N SER A 209 -0.82 8.97 -11.00
CA SER A 209 -1.00 9.54 -9.68
C SER A 209 0.34 9.50 -8.95
N THR A 210 0.40 10.07 -7.75
CA THR A 210 1.56 9.90 -6.87
C THR A 210 1.46 8.61 -6.03
N CYS A 211 0.56 7.71 -6.42
CA CYS A 211 0.26 6.47 -5.71
C CYS A 211 0.57 5.25 -6.58
N GLN A 212 1.04 4.19 -5.93
CA GLN A 212 1.40 2.91 -6.53
C GLN A 212 0.68 1.80 -5.80
N TRP A 213 0.26 0.81 -6.58
CA TRP A 213 -0.31 -0.42 -6.04
C TRP A 213 0.80 -1.37 -5.60
N CYS A 214 0.79 -1.73 -4.32
CA CYS A 214 1.74 -2.67 -3.76
C CYS A 214 1.10 -4.05 -3.62
N SER A 215 1.26 -4.87 -4.66
CA SER A 215 0.65 -6.20 -4.75
C SER A 215 1.05 -7.14 -3.62
N ALA A 216 2.27 -7.03 -3.08
CA ALA A 216 2.76 -7.89 -2.00
C ALA A 216 1.93 -7.79 -0.71
N ILE A 217 1.35 -6.62 -0.45
CA ILE A 217 0.50 -6.36 0.72
C ILE A 217 -0.89 -5.86 0.33
N GLY A 218 -1.26 -5.90 -0.95
CA GLY A 218 -2.60 -5.52 -1.42
C GLY A 218 -3.10 -4.16 -0.94
N VAL A 219 -2.26 -3.11 -1.02
CA VAL A 219 -2.62 -1.73 -0.65
C VAL A 219 -2.13 -0.73 -1.69
N CYS A 220 -2.82 0.41 -1.81
CA CYS A 220 -2.36 1.55 -2.58
C CYS A 220 -1.64 2.55 -1.67
N GLN A 221 -0.45 2.99 -2.03
CA GLN A 221 0.35 3.89 -1.18
C GLN A 221 1.16 4.87 -2.01
N LYS A 222 1.74 5.89 -1.37
CA LYS A 222 2.48 6.94 -2.07
C LYS A 222 3.77 6.39 -2.70
N ASP A 223 4.06 6.79 -3.93
CA ASP A 223 5.23 6.34 -4.69
C ASP A 223 6.55 6.61 -3.98
N SER A 224 6.62 7.76 -3.31
CA SER A 224 7.80 8.21 -2.57
C SER A 224 8.16 7.33 -1.37
N ILE A 225 7.23 6.50 -0.86
CA ILE A 225 7.46 5.63 0.31
C ILE A 225 8.05 4.28 -0.12
N GLY A 226 7.77 3.82 -1.35
CA GLY A 226 8.19 2.50 -1.83
C GLY A 226 7.39 1.35 -1.23
N CYS A 227 7.13 0.28 -1.98
CA CYS A 227 6.30 -0.85 -1.53
C CYS A 227 6.98 -1.69 -0.44
N PHE A 228 6.25 -1.97 0.64
CA PHE A 228 6.66 -2.96 1.63
C PHE A 228 6.67 -4.36 1.01
N ALA A 229 7.72 -5.13 1.29
CA ALA A 229 7.88 -6.47 0.72
C ALA A 229 6.99 -7.53 1.40
N SER A 230 6.48 -7.26 2.61
CA SER A 230 5.58 -8.16 3.33
C SER A 230 4.76 -7.40 4.39
N CYS A 231 3.68 -8.02 4.88
CA CYS A 231 2.87 -7.47 5.97
C CYS A 231 3.72 -7.17 7.20
N LEU A 232 4.66 -8.06 7.55
CA LEU A 232 5.50 -7.91 8.73
C LEU A 232 6.34 -6.63 8.70
N ILE A 233 6.91 -6.28 7.53
CA ILE A 233 7.71 -5.06 7.37
C ILE A 233 6.82 -3.81 7.42
N ALA A 234 5.56 -3.90 6.98
CA ALA A 234 4.59 -2.82 7.07
C ALA A 234 4.17 -2.48 8.51
N THR A 235 4.61 -3.25 9.52
CA THR A 235 4.31 -2.99 10.94
C THR A 235 4.72 -1.59 11.41
N ALA A 236 5.73 -0.97 10.78
CA ALA A 236 6.15 0.39 11.10
C ALA A 236 5.04 1.45 10.91
N ASP A 237 4.00 1.14 10.12
CA ASP A 237 2.85 2.01 9.90
C ASP A 237 1.55 1.19 9.98
N SER A 238 0.88 1.24 11.12
CA SER A 238 -0.37 0.49 11.35
C SER A 238 -1.47 0.87 10.35
N SER A 239 -1.48 2.10 9.85
CA SER A 239 -2.50 2.57 8.90
C SER A 239 -2.41 1.89 7.54
N VAL A 240 -1.19 1.54 7.11
CA VAL A 240 -0.94 0.75 5.89
C VAL A 240 -1.53 -0.65 6.05
N CYS A 241 -1.39 -1.22 7.24
CA CYS A 241 -1.88 -2.55 7.53
C CYS A 241 -3.42 -2.60 7.61
N ASP A 242 -4.05 -1.60 8.22
CA ASP A 242 -5.51 -1.52 8.30
C ASP A 242 -6.17 -1.27 6.94
N ALA A 243 -5.49 -0.55 6.06
CA ALA A 243 -5.93 -0.28 4.68
C ALA A 243 -5.66 -1.45 3.72
N SER A 244 -4.86 -2.43 4.13
CA SER A 244 -4.48 -3.56 3.31
C SER A 244 -5.62 -4.55 3.11
N THR A 245 -5.74 -5.09 1.90
CA THR A 245 -6.64 -6.22 1.61
C THR A 245 -6.02 -7.59 1.89
N SER A 246 -4.71 -7.65 2.13
CA SER A 246 -3.94 -8.89 2.35
C SER A 246 -3.40 -9.05 3.76
N CYS A 247 -3.40 -7.96 4.53
CA CYS A 247 -2.87 -7.89 5.88
C CYS A 247 -3.94 -7.40 6.87
N LYS A 248 -3.71 -7.66 8.15
CA LYS A 248 -4.48 -7.15 9.28
C LYS A 248 -3.54 -6.72 10.39
N TYR A 249 -3.89 -5.64 11.08
CA TYR A 249 -3.12 -5.17 12.22
C TYR A 249 -3.57 -5.86 13.51
N CYS A 250 -2.65 -6.56 14.16
CA CYS A 250 -2.87 -7.24 15.42
C CYS A 250 -2.51 -6.29 16.57
N THR A 251 -3.49 -5.51 17.03
CA THR A 251 -3.30 -4.44 18.03
C THR A 251 -2.73 -4.91 19.37
N ALA A 252 -3.08 -6.11 19.83
CA ALA A 252 -2.66 -6.65 21.13
C ALA A 252 -1.13 -6.73 21.30
N ILE A 253 -0.43 -7.01 20.21
CA ILE A 253 1.03 -7.05 20.16
C ILE A 253 1.60 -6.06 19.13
N GLY A 254 0.80 -5.13 18.62
CA GLY A 254 1.24 -4.10 17.67
C GLY A 254 2.06 -4.61 16.48
N VAL A 255 1.54 -5.58 15.73
CA VAL A 255 2.21 -6.16 14.54
C VAL A 255 1.26 -6.31 13.37
N CYS A 256 1.76 -6.11 12.16
CA CYS A 256 1.01 -6.36 10.93
C CYS A 256 1.23 -7.80 10.44
N GLN A 257 0.14 -8.55 10.25
CA GLN A 257 0.17 -9.95 9.83
C GLN A 257 -0.61 -10.17 8.54
N PRO A 258 -0.33 -11.23 7.76
CA PRO A 258 -1.23 -11.67 6.71
C PRO A 258 -2.63 -11.95 7.25
N ASN A 259 -3.67 -11.80 6.44
CA ASN A 259 -5.06 -12.05 6.86
C ASN A 259 -5.27 -13.47 7.42
N ALA A 260 -4.57 -14.46 6.87
CA ALA A 260 -4.56 -15.84 7.34
C ALA A 260 -3.70 -16.07 8.60
N GLY A 261 -2.85 -15.12 8.98
CA GLY A 261 -1.98 -15.21 10.16
C GLY A 261 -2.76 -15.13 11.48
N ILE A 262 -2.12 -15.51 12.58
CA ILE A 262 -2.73 -15.50 13.92
C ILE A 262 -2.41 -14.16 14.59
N CYS A 263 -3.44 -13.48 15.11
CA CYS A 263 -3.21 -12.34 16.01
C CYS A 263 -3.10 -12.85 17.45
N TYR A 264 -1.87 -12.92 17.95
CA TYR A 264 -1.61 -13.35 19.31
C TYR A 264 -2.15 -12.33 20.32
N PRO A 265 -2.81 -12.79 21.41
CA PRO A 265 -3.37 -11.90 22.42
C PRO A 265 -2.30 -11.30 23.35
N THR A 266 -1.11 -11.91 23.43
CA THR A 266 0.01 -11.47 24.28
C THR A 266 1.33 -11.74 23.59
N CYS A 267 2.40 -11.02 24.00
CA CYS A 267 3.76 -11.30 23.52
C CYS A 267 4.13 -12.76 23.78
N LEU A 268 3.88 -13.26 24.99
CA LEU A 268 4.23 -14.64 25.36
C LEU A 268 3.62 -15.69 24.43
N ALA A 269 2.36 -15.50 23.99
CA ALA A 269 1.70 -16.42 23.06
C ALA A 269 2.35 -16.41 21.66
N ALA A 270 2.99 -15.30 21.25
CA ALA A 270 3.70 -15.19 19.99
C ALA A 270 5.09 -15.88 19.99
N THR A 271 5.49 -16.52 21.09
CA THR A 271 6.81 -17.17 21.22
C THR A 271 7.04 -18.27 20.18
N THR A 272 5.98 -18.92 19.70
CA THR A 272 6.08 -19.96 18.67
C THR A 272 6.51 -19.41 17.30
N GLU A 273 6.35 -18.11 17.05
CA GLU A 273 6.70 -17.44 15.80
C GLU A 273 7.62 -16.24 16.08
N SER A 274 8.92 -16.52 16.21
CA SER A 274 9.92 -15.52 16.62
C SER A 274 9.94 -14.27 15.74
N ASN A 275 9.75 -14.43 14.43
CA ASN A 275 9.66 -13.32 13.48
C ASN A 275 8.47 -12.38 13.76
N VAL A 276 7.33 -12.91 14.20
CA VAL A 276 6.16 -12.10 14.57
C VAL A 276 6.44 -11.28 15.82
N CYS A 277 7.11 -11.90 16.79
CA CYS A 277 7.56 -11.21 17.98
C CYS A 277 8.61 -10.13 17.70
N ASP A 278 9.61 -10.42 16.87
CA ASP A 278 10.66 -9.45 16.52
C ASP A 278 10.16 -8.31 15.65
N GLY A 279 9.17 -8.56 14.81
CA GLY A 279 8.52 -7.52 14.01
C GLY A 279 7.53 -6.66 14.78
N SER A 280 7.21 -7.01 16.03
CA SER A 280 6.25 -6.30 16.88
C SER A 280 6.78 -4.95 17.37
N THR A 281 5.90 -3.96 17.48
CA THR A 281 6.20 -2.68 18.16
C THR A 281 6.05 -2.74 19.69
N ALA A 282 5.40 -3.77 20.21
CA ALA A 282 5.11 -3.93 21.64
C ALA A 282 5.99 -5.00 22.32
N CYS A 283 6.52 -5.92 21.52
CA CYS A 283 7.26 -7.09 21.97
C CYS A 283 8.67 -7.12 21.39
N LYS A 284 9.54 -7.91 22.03
CA LYS A 284 10.87 -8.28 21.57
C LYS A 284 11.06 -9.77 21.77
N TYR A 285 11.70 -10.43 20.81
CA TYR A 285 12.09 -11.82 21.01
C TYR A 285 13.45 -11.88 21.68
N CYS A 286 13.53 -12.56 22.82
CA CYS A 286 14.76 -12.72 23.55
C CYS A 286 15.62 -13.80 22.89
N LEU A 287 16.53 -13.39 22.00
CA LEU A 287 17.42 -14.25 21.20
C LEU A 287 18.92 -14.05 21.50
N THR A 288 19.27 -13.43 22.63
CA THR A 288 20.69 -13.34 23.00
C THR A 288 21.29 -14.75 23.15
N PRO A 289 22.55 -15.00 22.73
CA PRO A 289 23.17 -16.30 22.90
C PRO A 289 23.05 -16.79 24.35
N GLY A 290 22.43 -17.96 24.55
CA GLY A 290 22.14 -18.51 25.88
C GLY A 290 20.80 -18.10 26.50
N SER A 291 20.05 -17.18 25.89
CA SER A 291 18.67 -16.90 26.33
C SER A 291 17.73 -18.06 26.07
N ILE A 292 16.60 -18.04 26.77
CA ILE A 292 15.64 -19.15 26.76
C ILE A 292 14.74 -19.18 25.50
N GLY A 293 14.84 -18.18 24.60
CA GLY A 293 14.00 -18.13 23.39
C GLY A 293 12.54 -17.90 23.71
N VAL A 294 12.21 -16.69 24.17
CA VAL A 294 10.84 -16.31 24.57
C VAL A 294 10.49 -14.91 24.06
N CYS A 295 9.24 -14.72 23.67
CA CYS A 295 8.73 -13.41 23.33
C CYS A 295 8.25 -12.64 24.56
N GLN A 296 8.80 -11.45 24.78
CA GLN A 296 8.51 -10.60 25.94
C GLN A 296 8.03 -9.22 25.51
N PRO A 297 7.28 -8.49 26.35
CA PRO A 297 7.08 -7.06 26.14
C PRO A 297 8.42 -6.32 26.05
N ASN A 298 8.47 -5.17 25.38
CA ASN A 298 9.72 -4.40 25.20
C ASN A 298 10.44 -4.06 26.52
N GLY A 299 9.69 -3.86 27.61
CA GLY A 299 10.22 -3.66 28.96
C GLY A 299 10.54 -4.93 29.76
N GLY A 300 10.20 -6.12 29.24
CA GLY A 300 10.40 -7.40 29.92
C GLY A 300 11.88 -7.82 30.01
N VAL A 301 12.18 -8.71 30.95
CA VAL A 301 13.54 -9.23 31.17
C VAL A 301 13.79 -10.42 30.24
N CYS A 302 14.91 -10.41 29.52
CA CYS A 302 15.39 -11.57 28.78
C CYS A 302 16.30 -12.41 29.68
N TYR A 303 15.82 -13.56 30.13
CA TYR A 303 16.60 -14.46 30.97
C TYR A 303 17.67 -15.20 30.15
N ALA A 304 18.89 -15.24 30.67
CA ALA A 304 20.05 -15.91 30.08
C ALA A 304 20.15 -17.41 30.43
N SER A 305 19.19 -17.96 31.16
CA SER A 305 19.09 -19.38 31.46
C SER A 305 17.69 -19.73 31.96
N CYS A 306 17.30 -21.01 31.84
CA CYS A 306 16.03 -21.49 32.40
C CYS A 306 15.98 -21.21 33.91
N LEU A 307 17.05 -21.54 34.65
CA LEU A 307 17.08 -21.36 36.10
C LEU A 307 16.80 -19.91 36.52
N ALA A 308 17.35 -18.92 35.81
CA ALA A 308 17.11 -17.50 36.09
C ALA A 308 15.63 -17.10 35.87
N ALA A 309 14.94 -17.74 34.93
CA ALA A 309 13.52 -17.51 34.66
C ALA A 309 12.57 -18.13 35.71
N THR A 310 13.09 -18.84 36.72
CA THR A 310 12.26 -19.44 37.79
C THR A 310 11.43 -18.41 38.55
N VAL A 311 11.89 -17.16 38.62
CA VAL A 311 11.15 -16.06 39.27
C VAL A 311 9.85 -15.69 38.54
N GLU A 312 9.72 -16.05 37.26
CA GLU A 312 8.56 -15.78 36.42
C GLU A 312 8.11 -17.08 35.71
N ALA A 313 7.34 -17.88 36.43
CA ALA A 313 6.89 -19.21 35.99
C ALA A 313 6.27 -19.23 34.58
N ASN A 314 5.43 -18.25 34.25
CA ASN A 314 4.78 -18.13 32.95
C ASN A 314 5.79 -17.88 31.81
N VAL A 315 6.87 -17.13 32.08
CA VAL A 315 7.93 -16.87 31.09
C VAL A 315 8.73 -18.12 30.81
N CYS A 316 9.02 -18.90 31.86
CA CYS A 316 9.61 -20.22 31.71
C CYS A 316 8.70 -21.18 30.92
N GLU A 317 7.42 -21.24 31.26
CA GLU A 317 6.47 -22.16 30.62
C GLU A 317 6.22 -21.81 29.15
N GLY A 318 6.22 -20.52 28.80
CA GLY A 318 6.07 -20.08 27.40
C GLY A 318 7.37 -20.11 26.59
N SER A 319 8.49 -20.52 27.18
CA SER A 319 9.80 -20.65 26.54
C SER A 319 9.83 -21.77 25.50
N THR A 320 10.66 -21.64 24.46
CA THR A 320 10.93 -22.74 23.52
C THR A 320 12.02 -23.71 23.96
N SER A 321 12.73 -23.41 25.05
CA SER A 321 13.89 -24.20 25.51
C SER A 321 13.80 -24.63 26.97
N CYS A 322 12.72 -24.24 27.65
CA CYS A 322 12.55 -24.50 29.07
C CYS A 322 11.14 -24.97 29.38
N LYS A 323 11.03 -25.73 30.47
CA LYS A 323 9.78 -26.11 31.10
C LYS A 323 9.77 -25.68 32.56
N TYR A 324 8.62 -25.18 33.00
CA TYR A 324 8.42 -24.87 34.41
C TYR A 324 7.90 -26.11 35.14
N CYS A 325 8.68 -26.62 36.08
CA CYS A 325 8.31 -27.78 36.89
C CYS A 325 7.31 -27.35 37.97
N SER A 326 6.02 -27.35 37.64
CA SER A 326 4.90 -26.93 38.51
C SER A 326 3.94 -28.05 38.93
N THR A 327 4.12 -29.30 38.46
CA THR A 327 3.30 -30.43 38.88
C THR A 327 3.17 -30.47 40.39
N SER A 328 1.97 -30.74 40.92
CA SER A 328 1.74 -30.86 42.37
C SER A 328 2.78 -31.79 42.99
N GLY A 329 3.59 -31.26 43.92
CA GLY A 329 4.73 -31.95 44.53
C GLY A 329 6.10 -31.60 43.96
N SER A 330 6.21 -30.94 42.82
CA SER A 330 7.49 -30.45 42.31
C SER A 330 7.99 -29.22 43.07
N ILE A 331 9.29 -28.95 42.95
CA ILE A 331 9.96 -27.87 43.71
C ILE A 331 9.74 -26.47 43.13
N GLY A 332 8.98 -26.31 42.04
CA GLY A 332 8.74 -25.00 41.40
C GLY A 332 10.04 -24.38 40.90
N VAL A 333 10.60 -24.94 39.83
CA VAL A 333 11.84 -24.48 39.21
C VAL A 333 11.73 -24.53 37.70
N CYS A 334 12.37 -23.58 37.03
CA CYS A 334 12.48 -23.60 35.58
C CYS A 334 13.72 -24.40 35.16
N GLN A 335 13.51 -25.37 34.27
CA GLN A 335 14.55 -26.29 33.78
C GLN A 335 14.61 -26.30 32.25
N PRO A 336 15.74 -26.70 31.65
CA PRO A 336 15.77 -27.08 30.24
C PRO A 336 14.70 -28.14 29.92
N ASP A 337 14.24 -28.19 28.67
CA ASP A 337 13.18 -29.12 28.27
C ASP A 337 13.54 -30.60 28.48
N ASP A 338 14.83 -30.95 28.36
CA ASP A 338 15.38 -32.27 28.65
C ASP A 338 15.76 -32.47 30.13
N GLY A 339 15.68 -31.42 30.95
CA GLY A 339 16.00 -31.44 32.37
C GLY A 339 15.02 -32.27 33.21
N THR A 340 15.44 -32.68 34.41
CA THR A 340 14.58 -33.47 35.32
C THR A 340 13.77 -32.56 36.24
N CYS A 341 12.46 -32.76 36.30
CA CYS A 341 11.61 -32.11 37.29
C CYS A 341 11.60 -32.92 38.59
N TYR A 342 12.24 -32.39 39.64
CA TYR A 342 12.28 -33.04 40.95
C TYR A 342 10.95 -32.89 41.70
N SER A 343 10.46 -34.00 42.25
CA SER A 343 9.22 -34.11 43.04
C SER A 343 9.41 -33.82 44.54
N SER A 344 10.59 -33.39 44.97
CA SER A 344 10.86 -32.94 46.34
C SER A 344 12.17 -32.18 46.39
N CYS A 345 12.35 -31.33 47.42
CA CYS A 345 13.64 -30.68 47.67
C CYS A 345 14.75 -31.72 47.79
N LEU A 346 14.49 -32.79 48.54
CA LEU A 346 15.48 -33.80 48.80
C LEU A 346 15.99 -34.50 47.51
N ALA A 347 15.09 -34.81 46.58
CA ALA A 347 15.47 -35.39 45.29
C ALA A 347 16.37 -34.46 44.46
N ALA A 348 16.20 -33.13 44.60
CA ALA A 348 17.05 -32.13 43.95
C ALA A 348 18.42 -31.94 44.61
N SER A 349 18.74 -32.67 45.68
CA SER A 349 20.03 -32.55 46.39
C SER A 349 21.24 -32.96 45.54
N VAL A 350 21.00 -33.71 44.46
CA VAL A 350 22.04 -34.07 43.48
C VAL A 350 22.50 -32.85 42.66
N GLU A 351 21.70 -31.78 42.62
CA GLU A 351 21.97 -30.56 41.85
C GLU A 351 21.73 -29.30 42.69
N SER A 352 22.78 -28.86 43.40
CA SER A 352 22.71 -27.72 44.33
C SER A 352 22.19 -26.41 43.70
N THR A 353 22.49 -26.15 42.43
CA THR A 353 22.02 -24.96 41.69
C THR A 353 20.52 -24.99 41.45
N VAL A 354 19.97 -26.15 41.09
CA VAL A 354 18.53 -26.35 40.88
C VAL A 354 17.77 -26.18 42.19
N CYS A 355 18.29 -26.77 43.26
CA CYS A 355 17.74 -26.56 44.60
C CYS A 355 17.77 -25.08 45.02
N GLY A 356 18.89 -24.40 44.83
CA GLY A 356 19.05 -23.00 45.22
C GLY A 356 18.17 -22.04 44.43
N GLY A 357 17.85 -22.37 43.17
CA GLY A 357 16.95 -21.57 42.32
C GLY A 357 15.46 -21.87 42.50
N SER A 358 15.10 -22.95 43.21
CA SER A 358 13.70 -23.34 43.43
C SER A 358 12.93 -22.33 44.29
N VAL A 359 11.63 -22.18 44.02
CA VAL A 359 10.74 -21.33 44.83
C VAL A 359 10.39 -21.98 46.18
N SER A 360 10.35 -23.32 46.24
CA SER A 360 9.93 -24.09 47.43
C SER A 360 11.08 -24.61 48.27
N CYS A 361 12.30 -24.63 47.74
CA CYS A 361 13.47 -25.19 48.38
C CYS A 361 14.57 -24.17 48.62
N GLN A 362 15.55 -24.57 49.42
CA GLN A 362 16.80 -23.86 49.63
C GLN A 362 17.95 -24.86 49.69
N TRP A 363 19.08 -24.48 49.09
CA TRP A 363 20.30 -25.26 49.18
C TRP A 363 21.03 -24.93 50.49
N CYS A 364 21.17 -25.92 51.36
CA CYS A 364 21.93 -25.78 52.60
C CYS A 364 23.39 -26.15 52.31
N ALA A 365 24.27 -25.15 52.17
CA ALA A 365 25.67 -25.35 51.82
C ALA A 365 26.53 -25.92 52.96
N THR A 366 27.60 -26.64 52.62
CA THR A 366 28.47 -27.36 53.57
C THR A 366 29.23 -26.48 54.55
N SER A 367 29.36 -25.17 54.29
CA SER A 367 30.02 -24.22 55.20
C SER A 367 29.27 -24.00 56.51
N ALA A 368 27.96 -24.31 56.55
CA ALA A 368 27.11 -24.14 57.73
C ALA A 368 26.09 -25.27 57.92
N SER A 369 26.16 -26.33 57.11
CA SER A 369 25.21 -27.44 57.14
C SER A 369 25.77 -28.72 56.52
N ILE A 370 24.91 -29.73 56.35
CA ILE A 370 25.30 -31.02 55.77
C ILE A 370 25.37 -31.06 54.23
N GLY A 371 25.09 -29.98 53.51
CA GLY A 371 25.17 -29.99 52.04
C GLY A 371 24.01 -30.74 51.39
N VAL A 372 22.76 -30.34 51.65
CA VAL A 372 21.55 -31.00 51.15
C VAL A 372 20.47 -29.97 50.80
N CYS A 373 19.56 -30.33 49.90
CA CYS A 373 18.43 -29.49 49.55
C CYS A 373 17.26 -29.68 50.52
N GLN A 374 16.68 -28.58 51.01
CA GLN A 374 15.62 -28.60 52.02
C GLN A 374 14.45 -27.69 51.65
N PRO A 375 13.26 -27.88 52.27
CA PRO A 375 12.18 -26.91 52.18
C PRO A 375 12.63 -25.53 52.64
N LYS A 376 12.21 -24.48 51.93
CA LYS A 376 12.60 -23.09 52.19
C LYS A 376 12.11 -22.56 53.56
N ALA A 377 11.04 -23.14 54.08
CA ALA A 377 10.51 -22.83 55.42
C ALA A 377 11.27 -23.53 56.56
N GLY A 378 12.14 -24.50 56.25
CA GLY A 378 12.91 -25.26 57.23
C GLY A 378 14.20 -24.56 57.67
N THR A 379 14.82 -25.05 58.75
CA THR A 379 16.18 -24.65 59.15
C THR A 379 17.17 -25.69 58.67
N CYS A 380 18.27 -25.23 58.05
CA CYS A 380 19.33 -26.12 57.60
C CYS A 380 19.92 -26.96 58.73
N TRP A 381 20.15 -28.26 58.50
CA TRP A 381 20.79 -29.14 59.47
C TRP A 381 22.27 -28.78 59.56
N ALA A 382 22.69 -28.19 60.68
CA ALA A 382 24.07 -27.77 60.88
C ALA A 382 25.05 -28.96 60.88
N THR A 383 24.60 -30.11 61.38
CA THR A 383 25.40 -31.33 61.55
C THR A 383 24.56 -32.57 61.21
N CYS A 384 25.19 -33.73 61.07
CA CYS A 384 24.51 -34.98 60.73
C CYS A 384 23.56 -35.52 61.84
N PRO A 385 23.87 -35.44 63.16
CA PRO A 385 22.99 -36.02 64.18
C PRO A 385 21.54 -35.50 64.12
N PRO A 386 21.26 -34.18 64.07
CA PRO A 386 19.88 -33.67 63.93
C PRO A 386 19.16 -34.11 62.66
N ALA A 387 19.90 -34.40 61.58
CA ALA A 387 19.31 -34.94 60.35
C ALA A 387 18.85 -36.40 60.50
N THR A 388 19.34 -37.12 61.52
CA THR A 388 18.89 -38.48 61.84
C THR A 388 17.47 -38.50 62.40
N GLU A 389 17.08 -37.45 63.14
CA GLU A 389 15.74 -37.34 63.74
C GLU A 389 14.66 -36.96 62.73
N ASP A 390 15.05 -36.55 61.52
CA ASP A 390 14.08 -36.32 60.45
C ASP A 390 13.37 -37.64 60.10
N PRO A 391 12.04 -37.66 59.91
CA PRO A 391 11.33 -38.87 59.50
C PRO A 391 11.86 -39.50 58.19
N LEU A 392 12.55 -38.71 57.38
CA LEU A 392 13.23 -39.10 56.15
C LEU A 392 14.75 -39.18 56.32
N GLY A 393 15.29 -39.31 57.53
CA GLY A 393 16.72 -39.18 57.84
C GLY A 393 17.64 -40.02 56.94
N SER A 394 17.25 -41.25 56.59
CA SER A 394 18.00 -42.07 55.63
C SER A 394 18.06 -41.45 54.23
N ALA A 395 16.95 -40.89 53.78
CA ALA A 395 16.84 -40.21 52.51
C ALA A 395 17.53 -38.84 52.54
N VAL A 396 17.60 -38.14 53.68
CA VAL A 396 18.32 -36.87 53.87
C VAL A 396 19.83 -37.07 53.82
N CYS A 397 20.31 -38.12 54.49
CA CYS A 397 21.73 -38.35 54.69
C CYS A 397 22.42 -39.05 53.52
N SER A 398 21.68 -39.79 52.70
CA SER A 398 22.24 -40.46 51.53
C SER A 398 22.75 -39.49 50.43
N PRO A 399 22.03 -38.40 50.07
CA PRO A 399 22.48 -37.42 49.09
C PRO A 399 23.25 -36.24 49.71
N SER A 400 23.47 -36.24 51.03
CA SER A 400 24.24 -35.21 51.72
C SER A 400 25.70 -35.21 51.27
N GLN A 401 26.31 -34.03 51.11
CA GLN A 401 27.74 -33.94 50.80
C GLN A 401 28.62 -34.23 52.02
N SER A 402 28.19 -33.79 53.21
CA SER A 402 28.98 -33.91 54.45
C SER A 402 28.66 -35.16 55.26
N CYS A 403 27.51 -35.80 55.00
CA CYS A 403 27.05 -36.95 55.76
C CYS A 403 26.77 -38.15 54.87
N LYS A 404 26.63 -39.32 55.49
CA LYS A 404 26.13 -40.54 54.88
C LYS A 404 25.20 -41.26 55.84
N TRP A 405 24.24 -41.97 55.27
CA TRP A 405 23.38 -42.86 56.05
C TRP A 405 24.13 -44.15 56.38
N CYS A 406 24.19 -44.50 57.67
CA CYS A 406 24.71 -45.79 58.12
C CYS A 406 23.52 -46.68 58.52
N PRO A 407 23.03 -47.54 57.62
CA PRO A 407 21.81 -48.33 57.86
C PRO A 407 22.00 -49.24 59.06
N GLY A 408 20.96 -49.43 59.87
CA GLY A 408 20.96 -50.47 60.89
C GLY A 408 20.84 -51.84 60.23
N ALA A 409 21.79 -52.74 60.44
CA ALA A 409 21.67 -54.10 59.96
C ALA A 409 20.59 -54.83 60.75
N ALA A 410 19.61 -55.40 60.03
CA ALA A 410 18.74 -56.42 60.58
C ALA A 410 19.61 -57.62 61.01
N GLY A 411 20.01 -57.66 62.30
CA GLY A 411 20.91 -58.68 62.84
C GLY A 411 22.28 -58.20 63.35
N GLY A 412 22.52 -56.88 63.47
CA GLY A 412 23.62 -56.35 64.29
C GLY A 412 25.03 -56.33 63.67
N VAL A 413 25.18 -56.58 62.37
CA VAL A 413 26.47 -56.46 61.66
C VAL A 413 26.35 -55.46 60.51
N GLY A 414 26.52 -54.18 60.84
CA GLY A 414 26.57 -53.06 59.89
C GLY A 414 25.66 -51.92 60.32
N GLY A 415 26.25 -50.82 60.81
CA GLY A 415 25.57 -49.56 61.16
C GLY A 415 24.57 -49.63 62.33
N ILE A 416 24.22 -48.47 62.87
CA ILE A 416 23.25 -48.29 63.97
C ILE A 416 22.04 -47.41 63.56
N GLY A 417 21.80 -47.26 62.25
CA GLY A 417 20.67 -46.48 61.73
C GLY A 417 20.80 -44.98 62.01
N VAL A 418 21.97 -44.39 61.77
CA VAL A 418 22.22 -42.96 62.02
C VAL A 418 22.97 -42.28 60.88
N CYS A 419 22.84 -40.96 60.82
CA CYS A 419 23.56 -40.10 59.90
C CYS A 419 24.97 -39.80 60.43
N GLN A 420 26.02 -40.19 59.71
CA GLN A 420 27.42 -40.00 60.10
C GLN A 420 28.15 -39.08 59.14
N VAL A 421 29.25 -38.45 59.56
CA VAL A 421 30.12 -37.70 58.66
C VAL A 421 30.66 -38.60 57.53
N ASN A 422 30.75 -38.06 56.32
CA ASN A 422 31.02 -38.84 55.12
C ASN A 422 32.42 -39.48 55.10
N THR A 423 33.37 -38.91 55.86
CA THR A 423 34.79 -39.31 55.90
C THR A 423 35.10 -40.54 56.76
N GLY A 424 34.18 -41.00 57.62
CA GLY A 424 34.42 -42.11 58.57
C GLY A 424 33.90 -43.48 58.09
N THR A 425 34.24 -44.58 58.76
CA THR A 425 33.51 -45.86 58.61
C THR A 425 32.25 -45.84 59.48
N CYS A 426 31.16 -46.44 59.00
CA CYS A 426 29.94 -46.54 59.80
C CYS A 426 30.21 -47.24 61.13
N TRP A 427 29.85 -46.62 62.25
CA TRP A 427 29.91 -47.30 63.56
C TRP A 427 29.14 -48.62 63.52
N THR A 428 29.75 -49.66 64.06
CA THR A 428 29.18 -51.00 64.13
C THR A 428 28.48 -51.27 65.47
N SER A 429 28.59 -50.36 66.45
CA SER A 429 27.94 -50.49 67.76
C SER A 429 27.65 -49.12 68.39
N CYS A 430 26.68 -49.07 69.30
CA CYS A 430 26.36 -47.87 70.08
C CYS A 430 27.53 -47.39 70.93
N LEU A 431 28.33 -48.33 71.48
CA LEU A 431 29.50 -48.00 72.28
C LEU A 431 30.59 -47.30 71.46
N SER A 432 30.76 -47.68 70.19
CA SER A 432 31.67 -46.99 69.27
C SER A 432 31.24 -45.56 69.02
N ALA A 433 29.94 -45.32 68.90
CA ALA A 433 29.40 -44.00 68.62
C ALA A 433 29.52 -43.03 69.82
N THR A 434 29.32 -43.51 71.05
CA THR A 434 29.45 -42.65 72.26
C THR A 434 30.88 -42.19 72.55
N THR A 435 31.90 -42.81 71.93
CA THR A 435 33.29 -42.34 72.03
C THR A 435 33.59 -41.14 71.14
N ASP A 436 32.72 -40.79 70.18
CA ASP A 436 32.82 -39.56 69.39
C ASP A 436 32.12 -38.41 70.13
N PRO A 437 32.85 -37.35 70.55
CA PRO A 437 32.26 -36.22 71.28
C PRO A 437 31.14 -35.53 70.51
N SER A 438 31.14 -35.62 69.17
CA SER A 438 30.13 -35.01 68.30
C SER A 438 28.81 -35.79 68.31
N TYR A 439 28.81 -37.00 68.87
CA TYR A 439 27.69 -37.94 68.92
C TYR A 439 27.51 -38.54 70.32
N ALA A 440 27.90 -37.80 71.36
CA ALA A 440 27.76 -38.24 72.74
C ALA A 440 26.32 -38.65 73.11
N ASP A 441 25.30 -38.12 72.42
CA ASP A 441 23.88 -38.50 72.56
C ASP A 441 23.35 -39.39 71.43
N VAL A 442 24.15 -40.33 70.93
CA VAL A 442 23.72 -41.26 69.87
C VAL A 442 22.44 -42.03 70.22
N CYS A 443 22.19 -42.28 71.51
CA CYS A 443 20.97 -42.96 71.98
C CYS A 443 19.72 -42.08 71.89
N GLY A 444 19.84 -40.74 71.78
CA GLY A 444 18.73 -39.86 71.43
C GLY A 444 18.33 -39.97 69.95
N TYR A 445 19.29 -40.31 69.08
CA TYR A 445 19.14 -40.28 67.63
C TYR A 445 18.94 -41.65 66.97
N SER A 446 19.43 -42.73 67.58
CA SER A 446 19.35 -44.09 67.05
C SER A 446 18.22 -44.88 67.68
N THR A 447 17.40 -45.55 66.85
CA THR A 447 16.40 -46.52 67.34
C THR A 447 17.02 -47.81 67.87
N GLU A 448 18.28 -48.09 67.51
CA GLU A 448 19.03 -49.28 67.90
C GLU A 448 19.80 -49.10 69.23
N CYS A 449 19.96 -47.86 69.69
CA CYS A 449 20.71 -47.54 70.90
C CYS A 449 19.78 -47.05 72.01
N LYS A 450 19.99 -47.54 73.24
CA LYS A 450 19.28 -47.05 74.42
C LYS A 450 20.29 -46.83 75.54
N TRP A 451 20.13 -45.72 76.27
CA TRP A 451 20.83 -45.54 77.53
C TRP A 451 20.37 -46.60 78.54
N CYS A 452 21.32 -47.28 79.18
CA CYS A 452 21.01 -48.12 80.33
C CYS A 452 20.55 -47.19 81.48
N PRO A 453 19.36 -47.42 82.06
CA PRO A 453 18.84 -46.59 83.15
C PRO A 453 19.71 -46.64 84.41
#